data_AF-A0A147HVA9-F1
#
_entry.id   AF-A0A147HVA9-F1
#
_cell.length_a   1.000
_cell.length_b   1.000
_cell.length_c   1.000
_cell.angle_alpha   90.00
_cell.angle_beta   90.00
_cell.angle_gamma   90.00
#
_symmetry.space_group_name_H-M   'P 1'
#
loop_
_entity.id
_entity.type
_entity.pdbx_description
1 polymer ?
#
loop_
_entity_poly.entity_id
_entity_poly.type
_entity_poly.pdbx_seq_one_letter_code
_entity_poly.pdbx_strand_id
1 'polypeptide(L)'
;MTFLALVAAKEIADERASGPVEQSAALRVVLGYLHGVSGGDRRIYDDFWRYCRDDAFPGDHSGYAASTHMFSCWQGMVRRAGIRLTIDMMERFNSVARSPVRDNFASRVAKAAE
;
A
#
# COMPACT_ATOMS: atom_id res chain seq x y z
N MET A 1 -14.13 2.41 -6.95
CA MET A 1 -13.53 1.99 -5.67
C MET A 1 -12.18 1.30 -5.83
N THR A 2 -11.98 0.43 -6.83
CA THR A 2 -10.71 -0.31 -7.04
C THR A 2 -9.46 0.56 -7.15
N PHE A 3 -9.52 1.67 -7.89
CA PHE A 3 -8.38 2.58 -7.99
C PHE A 3 -7.95 3.16 -6.63
N LEU A 4 -8.89 3.66 -5.82
CA LEU A 4 -8.58 4.22 -4.50
C LEU A 4 -8.06 3.16 -3.52
N ALA A 5 -8.60 1.94 -3.58
CA ALA A 5 -8.09 0.83 -2.77
C ALA A 5 -6.64 0.47 -3.16
N LEU A 6 -6.30 0.51 -4.45
CA LEU A 6 -4.93 0.31 -4.93
C LEU A 6 -4.00 1.48 -4.56
N VAL A 7 -4.50 2.73 -4.54
CA VAL A 7 -3.75 3.88 -4.03
C VAL A 7 -3.43 3.68 -2.54
N ALA A 8 -4.43 3.37 -1.72
CA ALA A 8 -4.24 3.13 -0.29
C ALA A 8 -3.23 2.00 -0.02
N ALA A 9 -3.31 0.89 -0.76
CA ALA A 9 -2.33 -0.18 -0.65
C ALA A 9 -0.92 0.27 -1.10
N LYS A 10 -0.80 1.13 -2.11
CA LYS A 10 0.49 1.68 -2.54
C LYS A 10 1.11 2.56 -1.46
N GLU A 11 0.32 3.43 -0.83
CA GLU A 11 0.80 4.31 0.23
C GLU A 11 1.41 3.51 1.38
N ILE A 12 0.77 2.40 1.77
CA ILE A 12 1.28 1.49 2.80
C ILE A 12 2.60 0.82 2.35
N ALA A 13 2.72 0.45 1.07
CA ALA A 13 3.95 -0.12 0.54
C ALA A 13 5.10 0.91 0.48
N ASP A 14 4.79 2.17 0.17
CA ASP A 14 5.76 3.28 0.18
C ASP A 14 6.19 3.59 1.64
N GLU A 15 5.25 3.63 2.58
CA GLU A 15 5.52 3.87 4.01
C GLU A 15 6.42 2.78 4.62
N ARG A 16 6.30 1.54 4.15
CA ARG A 16 7.16 0.43 4.60
C ARG A 16 8.65 0.71 4.40
N ALA A 17 9.03 1.52 3.42
CA ALA A 17 10.42 1.90 3.19
C ALA A 17 11.03 2.64 4.40
N SER A 18 10.21 3.28 5.23
CA SER A 18 10.62 3.99 6.44
C SER A 18 10.62 3.13 7.71
N GLY A 19 10.04 1.92 7.66
CA GLY A 19 9.96 1.02 8.82
C GLY A 19 8.75 0.09 8.74
N PRO A 20 8.57 -0.82 9.73
CA PRO A 20 7.36 -1.64 9.82
C PRO A 20 6.10 -0.78 9.88
N VAL A 21 5.05 -1.21 9.18
CA VAL A 21 3.76 -0.49 9.11
C VAL A 21 2.72 -1.20 9.96
N GLU A 22 1.92 -0.42 10.67
CA GLU A 22 0.84 -0.97 11.48
C GLU A 22 -0.27 -1.58 10.61
N GLN A 23 -0.58 -2.84 10.89
CA GLN A 23 -1.73 -3.54 10.32
C GLN A 23 -3.04 -3.03 10.93
N SER A 24 -3.68 -2.08 10.24
CA SER A 24 -4.95 -1.49 10.67
C SER A 24 -6.19 -2.26 10.16
N ALA A 25 -7.33 -2.03 10.80
CA ALA A 25 -8.63 -2.54 10.30
C ALA A 25 -8.97 -1.97 8.92
N ALA A 26 -8.63 -0.70 8.66
CA ALA A 26 -8.83 -0.05 7.37
C ALA A 26 -8.05 -0.77 6.25
N LEU A 27 -6.78 -1.10 6.50
CA LEU A 27 -5.97 -1.88 5.56
C LEU A 27 -6.61 -3.25 5.29
N ARG A 28 -7.11 -3.92 6.33
CA ARG A 28 -7.79 -5.22 6.18
C ARG A 28 -9.03 -5.12 5.29
N VAL A 29 -9.82 -4.05 5.42
CA VAL A 29 -10.97 -3.78 4.55
C VAL A 29 -10.54 -3.53 3.11
N VAL A 30 -9.48 -2.73 2.89
CA VAL A 30 -8.92 -2.48 1.56
C VAL A 30 -8.48 -3.78 0.88
N LEU A 31 -7.71 -4.61 1.58
CA LEU A 31 -7.26 -5.90 1.05
C LEU A 31 -8.42 -6.86 0.79
N GLY A 32 -9.40 -6.91 1.70
CA GLY A 32 -10.61 -7.72 1.53
C GLY A 32 -11.43 -7.31 0.31
N TYR A 33 -11.60 -6.01 0.07
CA TYR A 33 -12.24 -5.49 -1.13
C TYR A 33 -11.46 -5.88 -2.40
N LEU A 34 -10.13 -5.66 -2.41
CA LEU A 34 -9.30 -5.95 -3.58
C LEU A 34 -9.28 -7.45 -3.91
N HIS A 35 -9.32 -8.31 -2.90
CA HIS A 35 -9.48 -9.75 -3.06
C HIS A 35 -10.85 -10.11 -3.64
N GLY A 36 -11.93 -9.49 -3.14
CA GLY A 36 -13.28 -9.74 -3.65
C GLY A 36 -13.44 -9.44 -5.14
N VAL A 37 -12.71 -8.45 -5.67
CA VAL A 37 -12.77 -8.07 -7.09
C VAL A 37 -11.73 -8.78 -7.99
N SER A 38 -10.85 -9.62 -7.44
CA SER A 38 -9.72 -10.22 -8.19
C SER A 38 -9.90 -11.67 -8.64
N GLY A 39 -11.03 -12.30 -8.31
CA GLY A 39 -11.32 -13.67 -8.73
C GLY A 39 -10.66 -14.76 -7.88
N GLY A 40 -10.20 -14.45 -6.66
CA GLY A 40 -10.08 -15.45 -5.58
C GLY A 40 -8.68 -15.98 -5.24
N ASP A 41 -7.58 -15.47 -5.81
CA ASP A 41 -6.26 -15.79 -5.27
C ASP A 41 -5.95 -14.90 -4.07
N ARG A 42 -6.01 -15.50 -2.89
CA ARG A 42 -5.79 -14.81 -1.63
C ARG A 42 -4.31 -14.56 -1.32
N ARG A 43 -3.39 -15.33 -1.91
CA ARG A 43 -1.98 -15.39 -1.49
C ARG A 43 -1.32 -14.02 -1.51
N ILE A 44 -1.53 -13.26 -2.58
CA ILE A 44 -0.90 -11.93 -2.74
C ILE A 44 -1.36 -10.92 -1.68
N TYR A 45 -2.59 -11.06 -1.19
CA TYR A 45 -3.16 -10.18 -0.16
C TYR A 45 -2.67 -10.57 1.23
N ASP A 46 -2.59 -11.88 1.50
CA ASP A 46 -2.05 -12.40 2.76
C ASP A 46 -0.53 -12.12 2.85
N ASP A 47 0.21 -12.26 1.74
CA ASP A 47 1.64 -11.92 1.68
C ASP A 47 1.86 -10.41 1.89
N PHE A 48 1.06 -9.55 1.23
CA PHE A 48 1.11 -8.11 1.46
C PHE A 48 0.83 -7.76 2.93
N TRP A 49 -0.18 -8.37 3.52
CA TRP A 49 -0.51 -8.20 4.94
C TRP A 49 0.67 -8.61 5.82
N ARG A 50 1.26 -9.78 5.59
CA ARG A 50 2.43 -10.27 6.35
C ARG A 50 3.59 -9.28 6.30
N TYR A 51 3.96 -8.82 5.11
CA TYR A 51 5.12 -7.93 4.93
C TYR A 51 4.97 -6.54 5.56
N CYS A 52 3.75 -6.12 5.91
CA CYS A 52 3.55 -4.87 6.66
C CYS A 52 4.32 -4.87 7.99
N ARG A 53 4.30 -6.00 8.72
CA ARG A 53 4.92 -6.14 10.05
C ARG A 53 6.16 -7.01 10.06
N ASP A 54 6.56 -7.54 8.92
CA ASP A 54 7.57 -8.59 8.91
C ASP A 54 8.94 -8.03 9.31
N ASP A 55 9.34 -8.36 10.53
CA ASP A 55 10.68 -8.16 11.09
C ASP A 55 11.59 -9.37 10.79
N ALA A 56 11.07 -10.39 10.09
CA ALA A 56 11.78 -11.66 9.85
C ALA A 56 12.99 -11.56 8.91
N PHE A 57 13.34 -10.35 8.45
CA PHE A 57 14.61 -10.11 7.79
C PHE A 57 15.62 -9.61 8.84
N PRO A 58 16.51 -10.46 9.37
CA PRO A 58 17.60 -10.00 10.22
C PRO A 58 18.61 -9.17 9.39
N GLY A 59 18.90 -7.94 9.80
CA GLY A 59 19.97 -7.09 9.25
C GLY A 59 19.53 -5.75 8.65
N ASP A 60 20.51 -4.88 8.34
CA ASP A 60 20.30 -3.50 7.82
C ASP A 60 19.60 -3.41 6.45
N HIS A 61 19.51 -4.53 5.70
CA HIS A 61 18.84 -4.59 4.39
C HIS A 61 17.39 -5.09 4.45
N SER A 62 16.89 -5.35 5.66
CA SER A 62 15.55 -5.89 5.93
C SER A 62 14.41 -5.02 5.42
N GLY A 63 14.50 -3.72 5.64
CA GLY A 63 13.50 -2.75 5.19
C GLY A 63 13.39 -2.68 3.66
N TYR A 64 14.51 -2.73 2.96
CA TYR A 64 14.55 -2.69 1.50
C TYR A 64 13.93 -3.95 0.88
N ALA A 65 14.27 -5.14 1.41
CA ALA A 65 13.70 -6.40 0.96
C ALA A 65 12.18 -6.43 1.19
N ALA A 66 11.73 -6.08 2.40
CA ALA A 66 10.30 -6.03 2.72
C ALA A 66 9.53 -5.04 1.83
N SER A 67 10.06 -3.83 1.63
CA SER A 67 9.45 -2.82 0.73
C SER A 67 9.37 -3.33 -0.72
N THR A 68 10.43 -3.96 -1.22
CA THR A 68 10.46 -4.55 -2.57
C THR A 68 9.42 -5.65 -2.72
N HIS A 69 9.27 -6.52 -1.72
CA HIS A 69 8.25 -7.58 -1.72
C HIS A 69 6.83 -7.00 -1.65
N MET A 70 6.59 -5.97 -0.82
CA MET A 70 5.29 -5.29 -0.77
C MET A 70 4.94 -4.62 -2.10
N PHE A 71 5.90 -3.94 -2.73
CA PHE A 71 5.69 -3.34 -4.05
C PHE A 71 5.39 -4.40 -5.12
N SER A 72 6.07 -5.55 -5.07
CA SER A 72 5.79 -6.69 -5.95
C SER A 72 4.37 -7.24 -5.76
N CYS A 73 3.92 -7.36 -4.51
CA CYS A 73 2.54 -7.74 -4.19
C CYS A 73 1.55 -6.71 -4.74
N TRP A 74 1.82 -5.42 -4.53
CA TRP A 74 0.97 -4.34 -5.05
C TRP A 74 0.84 -4.40 -6.58
N GLN A 75 1.94 -4.56 -7.32
CA GLN A 75 1.89 -4.69 -8.79
C GLN A 75 1.03 -5.87 -9.23
N GLY A 76 1.13 -7.01 -8.54
CA GLY A 76 0.28 -8.16 -8.84
C GLY A 76 -1.20 -7.90 -8.54
N MET A 77 -1.53 -7.14 -7.48
CA MET A 77 -2.91 -6.73 -7.19
C MET A 77 -3.46 -5.82 -8.30
N VAL A 78 -2.68 -4.87 -8.80
CA VAL A 78 -3.08 -3.99 -9.91
C VAL A 78 -3.40 -4.80 -11.16
N ARG A 79 -2.55 -5.77 -11.51
CA ARG A 79 -2.76 -6.66 -12.66
C ARG A 79 -4.03 -7.51 -12.48
N ARG A 80 -4.24 -8.06 -11.29
CA ARG A 80 -5.44 -8.86 -10.95
C ARG A 80 -6.72 -8.04 -10.94
N ALA A 81 -6.63 -6.74 -10.67
CA ALA A 81 -7.72 -5.79 -10.83
C ALA A 81 -8.00 -5.43 -12.30
N GLY A 82 -7.31 -6.05 -13.26
CA GLY A 82 -7.46 -5.80 -14.70
C GLY A 82 -6.81 -4.50 -15.17
N ILE A 83 -5.97 -3.88 -14.35
CA ILE A 83 -5.33 -2.60 -14.69
C ILE A 83 -3.94 -2.87 -15.25
N ARG A 84 -3.70 -2.33 -16.45
CA ARG A 84 -2.36 -2.35 -17.06
C ARG A 84 -1.50 -1.27 -16.40
N LEU A 85 -0.35 -1.70 -15.88
CA LEU A 85 0.62 -0.84 -15.21
C LEU A 85 1.52 -0.14 -16.25
N THR A 86 1.00 0.91 -16.89
CA THR A 86 1.77 1.79 -17.78
C THR A 86 2.49 2.89 -16.99
N ILE A 87 3.39 3.64 -17.63
CA ILE A 87 4.06 4.80 -17.02
C ILE A 87 3.01 5.81 -16.55
N ASP A 88 2.07 6.20 -17.42
CA ASP A 88 0.99 7.14 -17.07
C ASP A 88 0.14 6.65 -15.89
N MET A 89 -0.11 5.34 -15.79
CA MET A 89 -0.88 4.79 -14.67
C MET A 89 -0.08 4.85 -13.37
N MET A 90 1.23 4.57 -13.43
CA MET A 90 2.13 4.74 -12.30
C MET A 90 2.20 6.20 -11.83
N GLU A 91 2.25 7.15 -12.76
CA GLU A 91 2.20 8.58 -12.45
C GLU A 91 0.88 8.97 -11.78
N ARG A 92 -0.26 8.45 -12.25
CA ARG A 92 -1.56 8.66 -11.60
C ARG A 92 -1.62 8.09 -10.19
N PHE A 93 -1.06 6.90 -9.96
CA PHE A 93 -0.97 6.36 -8.59
C PHE A 93 -0.10 7.25 -7.71
N ASN A 94 1.03 7.71 -8.22
CA ASN A 94 1.96 8.58 -7.49
C ASN A 94 1.38 9.97 -7.20
N SER A 95 0.64 10.57 -8.14
CA SER A 95 0.08 11.91 -7.98
C SER A 95 -1.01 11.96 -6.91
N VAL A 96 -1.78 10.88 -6.76
CA VAL A 96 -2.81 10.77 -5.72
C VAL A 96 -2.18 10.41 -4.37
N ALA A 97 -1.26 9.44 -4.33
CA ALA A 97 -0.58 9.02 -3.10
C ALA A 97 0.30 10.12 -2.48
N ARG A 98 0.87 11.02 -3.31
CA ARG A 98 1.69 12.16 -2.87
C ARG A 98 0.91 13.49 -2.85
N SER A 99 -0.41 13.45 -2.87
CA SER A 99 -1.20 14.68 -2.97
C SER A 99 -0.98 15.60 -1.75
N PRO A 100 -0.60 16.88 -1.94
CA PRO A 100 -0.32 17.83 -0.85
C PRO A 100 -1.55 18.15 0.01
N VAL A 101 -2.75 17.73 -0.40
CA VAL A 101 -3.96 17.79 0.44
C VAL A 101 -3.80 16.94 1.71
N ARG A 102 -3.01 15.86 1.67
CA ARG A 102 -2.74 14.96 2.80
C ARG A 102 -1.87 15.62 3.87
N ASP A 103 -0.81 16.32 3.46
CA ASP A 103 0.05 17.12 4.34
C ASP A 103 -0.74 18.27 4.97
N ASN A 104 -1.68 18.84 4.22
CA ASN A 104 -2.58 19.87 4.72
C ASN A 104 -3.60 19.32 5.74
N PHE A 105 -4.09 18.09 5.60
CA PHE A 105 -5.01 17.51 6.58
C PHE A 105 -4.29 17.19 7.90
N ALA A 106 -3.15 16.51 7.83
CA ALA A 106 -2.35 16.18 9.02
C ALA A 106 -1.87 17.44 9.76
N SER A 107 -1.41 18.47 9.03
CA SER A 107 -1.00 19.75 9.65
C SER A 107 -2.17 20.55 10.23
N ARG A 108 -3.37 20.49 9.62
CA ARG A 108 -4.58 21.14 10.14
C ARG A 108 -5.12 20.45 11.40
N VAL A 109 -5.04 19.12 11.48
CA VAL A 109 -5.43 18.38 12.67
C VAL A 109 -4.45 18.65 13.81
N ALA A 110 -3.14 18.68 13.53
CA ALA A 110 -2.12 19.03 14.52
C ALA A 110 -2.33 20.45 15.08
N LYS A 111 -2.61 21.44 14.22
CA LYS A 111 -2.91 22.82 14.63
C LYS A 111 -4.24 23.00 15.37
N ALA A 112 -5.18 22.08 15.24
CA ALA A 112 -6.47 22.16 15.92
C ALA A 112 -6.46 21.52 17.32
N ALA A 113 -5.35 20.86 17.68
CA ALA A 113 -5.15 20.19 18.97
C ALA A 113 -4.25 21.00 19.94
N GLU A 114 -3.76 22.18 19.52
CA GLU A 114 -3.13 23.21 20.36
C GLU A 114 -4.16 24.26 20.79
#